data_AF-A0A7X0APC2-F1
#
_entry.id   AF-A0A7X0APC2-F1
#
_cell.length_a   1.000
_cell.length_b   1.000
_cell.length_c   1.000
_cell.angle_alpha   90.00
_cell.angle_beta   90.00
_cell.angle_gamma   90.00
#
_symmetry.space_group_name_H-M   'P 1'
#
loop_
_entity.id
_entity.type
_entity.pdbx_description
1 polymer ?
#
loop_
_entity_poly.entity_id
_entity_poly.type
_entity_poly.pdbx_seq_one_letter_code
_entity_poly.pdbx_strand_id
1 'polypeptide(L)' 'MAALNDALAIAIESIPEHCHREIKHAVGRAMSAIMDETINPAILAFPELKPSQDAWCAVAKTRARARADSFAS' A
#
# COMPACT_ATOMS: atom_id res chain seq x y z
N MET A 1 4.37 2.61 -4.69
CA MET A 1 3.19 2.09 -3.96
C MET A 1 2.07 3.12 -3.80
N ALA A 2 2.35 4.39 -3.50
CA ALA A 2 1.30 5.41 -3.35
C ALA A 2 0.34 5.47 -4.55
N ALA A 3 0.87 5.52 -5.78
CA ALA A 3 0.04 5.54 -6.99
C ALA A 3 -0.89 4.32 -7.15
N LEU A 4 -0.44 3.10 -6.78
CA LEU A 4 -1.30 1.91 -6.81
C LEU A 4 -2.39 1.95 -5.74
N ASN A 5 -2.07 2.50 -4.57
CA ASN A 5 -3.03 2.68 -3.49
C ASN A 5 -4.08 3.75 -3.85
N ASP A 6 -3.67 4.83 -4.51
CA ASP A 6 -4.57 5.89 -4.96
C ASP A 6 -5.47 5.38 -6.10
N ALA A 7 -4.92 4.62 -7.06
CA ALA A 7 -5.70 3.96 -8.08
C ALA A 7 -6.73 2.97 -7.51
N LEU A 8 -6.37 2.23 -6.44
CA LEU A 8 -7.30 1.35 -5.74
C LEU A 8 -8.41 2.13 -5.03
N ALA A 9 -8.10 3.28 -4.41
CA ALA A 9 -9.10 4.13 -3.76
C ALA A 9 -10.15 4.62 -4.78
N ILE A 10 -9.69 5.16 -5.92
CA ILE A 10 -10.57 5.60 -7.02
C ILE A 10 -11.41 4.43 -7.56
N ALA A 11 -10.80 3.26 -7.74
CA ALA A 11 -11.50 2.09 -8.25
C ALA A 11 -12.60 1.60 -7.30
N ILE A 12 -12.34 1.59 -5.98
CA ILE A 12 -13.31 1.16 -4.97
C ILE A 12 -14.55 2.07 -4.95
N GLU A 13 -14.39 3.37 -5.14
CA GLU A 13 -15.51 4.33 -5.22
C GLU A 13 -16.41 4.09 -6.44
N SER A 14 -15.87 3.50 -7.51
CA SER A 14 -16.54 3.36 -8.80
C SER A 14 -17.16 1.98 -9.04
N ILE A 15 -17.04 1.04 -8.11
CA ILE A 15 -17.51 -0.34 -8.27
C ILE A 15 -18.45 -0.79 -7.13
N PRO A 16 -19.33 -1.77 -7.37
CA PRO A 16 -20.17 -2.33 -6.32
C PRO A 16 -19.37 -2.94 -5.15
N GLU A 17 -19.91 -2.82 -3.93
CA GLU A 17 -19.25 -3.31 -2.70
C GLU A 17 -18.87 -4.80 -2.75
N HIS A 18 -19.70 -5.64 -3.37
CA HIS A 18 -19.41 -7.07 -3.49
C HIS A 18 -18.14 -7.37 -4.31
N CYS A 19 -17.71 -6.44 -5.19
CA CYS A 19 -16.47 -6.53 -5.96
C CYS A 19 -15.24 -6.00 -5.20
N HIS A 20 -15.43 -5.27 -4.08
CA HIS A 20 -14.33 -4.60 -3.37
C HIS A 20 -13.24 -5.57 -2.91
N ARG A 21 -13.65 -6.75 -2.44
CA ARG A 21 -12.70 -7.77 -1.96
C ARG A 21 -11.78 -8.25 -3.09
N GLU A 22 -12.34 -8.51 -4.26
CA GLU A 22 -11.60 -9.05 -5.40
C GLU A 22 -10.59 -8.04 -5.95
N ILE A 23 -10.99 -6.77 -6.10
CA ILE A 23 -10.06 -5.72 -6.56
C ILE A 23 -8.95 -5.45 -5.54
N LYS A 24 -9.26 -5.44 -4.22
CA LYS A 24 -8.26 -5.31 -3.16
C LYS A 24 -7.25 -6.45 -3.21
N HIS A 25 -7.71 -7.68 -3.42
CA HIS A 25 -6.83 -8.84 -3.56
C HIS A 25 -5.97 -8.74 -4.83
N ALA A 26 -6.53 -8.32 -5.97
CA ALA A 26 -5.78 -8.15 -7.21
C ALA A 26 -4.66 -7.12 -7.08
N VAL A 27 -4.97 -5.95 -6.51
CA VAL A 27 -3.96 -4.90 -6.25
C VAL A 27 -2.93 -5.38 -5.22
N GLY A 28 -3.35 -6.07 -4.16
CA GLY A 28 -2.44 -6.66 -3.19
C GLY A 28 -1.45 -7.65 -3.81
N ARG A 29 -1.89 -8.50 -4.73
CA ARG A 29 -0.99 -9.40 -5.48
C ARG A 29 0.00 -8.63 -6.36
N ALA A 30 -0.46 -7.61 -7.08
CA ALA A 30 0.43 -6.76 -7.90
C ALA A 30 1.49 -6.05 -7.03
N MET A 31 1.08 -5.53 -5.87
CA MET A 31 1.98 -4.93 -4.89
C MET A 31 3.01 -5.93 -4.37
N SER A 32 2.61 -7.17 -4.07
CA SER A 32 3.55 -8.23 -3.63
C SER A 32 4.57 -8.56 -4.72
N ALA A 33 4.13 -8.73 -5.97
CA ALA A 33 5.04 -9.02 -7.08
C ALA A 33 6.10 -7.91 -7.25
N ILE A 34 5.70 -6.64 -7.16
CA ILE A 34 6.64 -5.51 -7.21
C ILE A 34 7.62 -5.53 -6.02
N MET A 35 7.15 -5.88 -4.83
CA MET A 35 8.02 -6.03 -3.66
C MET A 35 9.07 -7.12 -3.91
N ASP A 36 8.65 -8.29 -4.36
CA ASP A 36 9.51 -9.46 -4.52
C ASP A 36 10.47 -9.35 -5.70
N GLU A 37 10.02 -8.77 -6.81
CA GLU A 37 10.81 -8.71 -8.05
C GLU A 37 11.68 -7.45 -8.15
N THR A 38 11.34 -6.37 -7.44
CA THR A 38 12.03 -5.08 -7.59
C THR A 38 12.58 -4.54 -6.28
N ILE A 39 11.73 -4.37 -5.26
CA ILE A 39 12.12 -3.65 -4.04
C ILE A 39 13.05 -4.49 -3.17
N ASN A 40 12.69 -5.75 -2.91
CA ASN A 40 13.48 -6.65 -2.07
C ASN A 40 14.88 -6.92 -2.69
N PRO A 41 15.01 -7.21 -4.00
CA PRO A 41 16.32 -7.32 -4.65
C PRO A 41 17.17 -6.05 -4.53
N ALA A 42 16.56 -4.87 -4.70
CA ALA A 42 17.26 -3.60 -4.54
C ALA A 42 17.76 -3.38 -3.11
N ILE A 43 16.95 -3.70 -2.09
CA ILE A 43 17.37 -3.64 -0.68
C ILE A 43 18.49 -4.64 -0.38
N LEU A 44 18.47 -5.83 -0.99
CA LEU A 44 19.55 -6.81 -0.82
C LEU A 44 20.86 -6.33 -1.45
N ALA A 45 20.79 -5.68 -2.61
CA ALA A 45 21.95 -5.11 -3.28
C ALA A 45 22.47 -3.83 -2.60
N PHE A 46 21.58 -3.04 -1.99
CA PHE A 46 21.87 -1.77 -1.33
C PHE A 46 21.18 -1.72 0.04
N PRO A 47 21.77 -2.34 1.08
CA PRO A 47 21.15 -2.47 2.40
C PRO A 47 20.76 -1.14 3.06
N GLU A 48 21.44 -0.05 2.72
CA GLU A 48 21.15 1.32 3.16
C GLU A 48 19.77 1.82 2.73
N LEU A 49 19.16 1.21 1.70
CA LEU A 49 17.79 1.51 1.28
C LEU A 49 16.73 0.92 2.23
N LYS A 50 17.12 0.00 3.14
CA LYS A 50 16.19 -0.63 4.08
C LYS A 50 15.68 0.41 5.08
N PRO A 51 14.37 0.71 5.09
CA PRO A 51 13.85 1.66 6.07
C PRO A 51 13.97 1.08 7.48
N SER A 52 14.28 1.93 8.46
CA SER A 52 14.31 1.52 9.86
C SER A 52 12.91 1.13 10.34
N GLN A 53 12.84 0.33 11.41
CA GLN A 53 11.56 -0.02 12.03
C GLN A 53 10.79 1.23 12.47
N ASP A 54 11.48 2.24 12.99
CA ASP A 54 10.86 3.50 13.39
C ASP A 54 10.28 4.26 12.21
N ALA A 55 10.97 4.28 11.06
CA ALA A 55 10.45 4.87 9.83
C ALA A 55 9.18 4.14 9.36
N TRP A 56 9.16 2.81 9.40
CA TRP A 56 7.97 2.02 9.10
C TRP A 56 6.81 2.31 10.06
N CYS A 57 7.09 2.37 11.36
CA CYS A 57 6.12 2.72 12.38
C CYS A 57 5.53 4.13 12.14
N ALA A 58 6.36 5.11 11.79
CA ALA A 58 5.91 6.47 11.47
C ALA A 58 4.98 6.48 10.26
N VAL A 59 5.36 5.81 9.17
CA VAL A 59 4.52 5.68 7.97
C VAL A 59 3.18 5.00 8.30
N ALA A 60 3.21 3.89 9.04
CA ALA A 60 2.00 3.17 9.43
C ALA A 60 1.05 4.05 10.27
N LYS A 61 1.58 4.80 11.25
CA LYS A 61 0.80 5.74 12.07
C LYS A 61 0.18 6.84 11.22
N THR A 62 0.96 7.48 10.34
CA THR A 62 0.46 8.53 9.45
C THR A 62 -0.67 8.02 8.56
N ARG A 63 -0.53 6.82 7.99
CA ARG A 63 -1.57 6.22 7.14
C ARG A 63 -2.80 5.78 7.92
N ALA A 64 -2.64 5.23 9.12
CA ALA A 64 -3.76 4.88 9.99
C ALA A 64 -4.57 6.13 10.39
N ARG A 65 -3.89 7.23 10.72
CA ARG A 65 -4.54 8.50 11.05
C ARG A 65 -5.30 9.08 9.88
N ALA A 66 -4.70 9.16 8.70
CA ALA A 66 -5.39 9.63 7.49
C ALA A 66 -6.66 8.83 7.18
N ARG A 67 -6.64 7.51 7.43
CA ARG A 67 -7.83 6.66 7.29
C ARG A 67 -8.89 6.95 8.36
N ALA A 68 -8.48 7.15 9.62
CA ALA A 68 -9.42 7.52 10.68
C ALA A 68 -10.12 8.86 10.38
N ASP A 69 -9.35 9.84 9.90
CA ASP A 69 -9.88 11.16 9.54
C ASP A 69 -10.87 11.07 8.36
N SER A 70 -10.64 10.17 7.39
CA SER A 70 -11.58 9.92 6.28
C SER A 70 -12.91 9.26 6.68
N PHE A 71 -13.00 8.68 7.89
CA PHE A 71 -14.25 8.09 8.42
C PHE A 71 -15.00 9.05 9.36
N ALA A 72 -14.40 10.18 9.73
CA ALA A 72 -14.96 11.16 10.66
C ALA A 72 -15.60 12.37 9.96
N SER A 73 -15.51 12.45 8.62
CA SER A 73 -16.19 13.44 7.75
C SER A 73 -17.37 12.81 7.04
#